data_AF-A0A343J8X7-F1
#
_entry.id   AF-A0A343J8X7-F1
#
_cell.length_a   1.000
_cell.length_b   1.000
_cell.length_c   1.000
_cell.angle_alpha   90.00
_cell.angle_beta   90.00
_cell.angle_gamma   90.00
#
_symmetry.space_group_name_H-M   'P 1'
#
loop_
_entity.id
_entity.type
_entity.pdbx_description
1 polymer ?
#
loop_
_entity_poly.entity_id
_entity_poly.type
_entity_poly.pdbx_seq_one_letter_code
_entity_poly.pdbx_strand_id
1 'polypeptide(L)'
;MLEGIVELVTPIIISILELMGILIIIVGAIKAFYKFALGILTKKSFPIKVEFAQSLTLALEFKLGAEILKTVIVRSLEEMYILAAIIILRAILAFVIHWEMKE
;
A
#
# COMPACT_ATOMS: atom_id res chain seq x y z
N MET A 1 -13.28 -21.67 19.86
CA MET A 1 -12.40 -22.48 18.97
C MET A 1 -12.16 -21.81 17.62
N LEU A 2 -13.20 -21.29 16.94
CA LEU A 2 -13.03 -20.56 15.67
C LEU A 2 -12.27 -19.23 15.78
N GLU A 3 -12.46 -18.47 16.87
CA GLU A 3 -11.78 -17.17 17.07
C GLU A 3 -10.25 -17.30 17.12
N GLY A 4 -9.70 -18.26 17.87
CA GLY A 4 -8.26 -18.49 17.93
C GLY A 4 -7.63 -18.98 16.62
N ILE A 5 -8.41 -19.61 15.73
CA ILE A 5 -7.94 -19.99 14.38
C ILE A 5 -7.84 -18.75 13.49
N VAL A 6 -8.81 -17.84 13.59
CA VAL A 6 -8.82 -16.58 12.81
C VAL A 6 -7.66 -15.68 13.23
N GLU A 7 -7.37 -15.55 14.52
CA GLU A 7 -6.25 -14.75 15.03
C GLU A 7 -4.87 -15.31 14.61
N LEU A 8 -4.74 -16.63 14.43
CA LEU A 8 -3.49 -17.25 14.00
C LEU A 8 -3.27 -17.17 12.49
N VAL A 9 -4.33 -17.40 11.70
CA VAL A 9 -4.23 -17.57 10.24
C VAL A 9 -4.23 -16.22 9.51
N THR A 10 -5.02 -15.26 9.98
CA THR A 10 -5.22 -14.00 9.25
C THR A 10 -3.94 -13.14 9.15
N PRO A 11 -3.06 -13.03 10.17
CA PRO A 11 -1.80 -12.31 10.04
C PRO A 11 -0.89 -12.90 8.95
N ILE A 12 -0.86 -14.23 8.84
CA ILE A 12 -0.10 -14.95 7.81
C ILE A 12 -0.63 -14.58 6.42
N ILE A 13 -1.96 -14.58 6.24
CA ILE A 13 -2.59 -14.21 4.96
C ILE A 13 -2.29 -12.75 4.61
N ILE A 14 -2.36 -11.83 5.57
CA ILE A 14 -2.03 -10.41 5.37
C ILE A 14 -0.59 -10.26 4.84
N SER A 15 0.38 -10.90 5.50
CA SER A 15 1.78 -10.84 5.06
C SER A 15 1.98 -11.45 3.68
N ILE A 16 1.26 -12.53 3.34
CA ILE A 16 1.30 -13.11 2.00
C ILE A 16 0.78 -12.13 0.95
N LEU A 17 -0.37 -11.50 1.19
CA LEU A 17 -0.95 -10.52 0.25
C LEU A 17 -0.05 -9.30 0.06
N GLU A 18 0.54 -8.78 1.14
CA GLU A 18 1.51 -7.69 1.07
C GLU A 18 2.76 -8.10 0.26
N LEU A 19 3.27 -9.30 0.50
CA LEU A 19 4.41 -9.84 -0.23
C LEU A 19 4.10 -9.99 -1.73
N MET A 20 2.91 -10.48 -2.08
CA MET A 20 2.46 -10.57 -3.47
C MET A 20 2.45 -9.19 -4.14
N GLY A 21 1.89 -8.18 -3.48
CA GLY A 21 1.91 -6.80 -3.98
C GLY A 21 3.33 -6.28 -4.21
N ILE A 22 4.23 -6.49 -3.25
CA ILE A 22 5.65 -6.12 -3.37
C ILE A 22 6.31 -6.82 -4.57
N LEU A 23 6.10 -8.13 -4.72
CA LEU A 23 6.67 -8.90 -5.83
C LEU A 23 6.18 -8.42 -7.18
N ILE A 24 4.89 -8.11 -7.31
CA ILE A 24 4.31 -7.59 -8.56
C ILE A 24 4.93 -6.24 -8.93
N ILE A 25 5.11 -5.34 -7.95
CA ILE A 25 5.78 -4.04 -8.17
C ILE A 25 7.22 -4.25 -8.64
N ILE A 26 7.98 -5.12 -7.97
CA ILE A 26 9.37 -5.40 -8.33
C ILE A 26 9.48 -5.95 -9.75
N VAL A 27 8.68 -6.95 -10.09
CA VAL A 27 8.68 -7.55 -11.44
C VAL A 27 8.24 -6.54 -12.49
N GLY A 28 7.20 -5.74 -12.21
CA GLY A 28 6.74 -4.67 -13.09
C GLY A 28 7.81 -3.61 -13.33
N ALA A 29 8.51 -3.18 -12.28
CA ALA A 29 9.59 -2.22 -12.36
C ALA A 29 10.79 -2.74 -13.17
N ILE A 30 11.22 -3.98 -12.94
CA ILE A 30 12.31 -4.61 -13.69
C ILE A 30 11.95 -4.70 -15.18
N LYS A 31 10.73 -5.17 -15.51
CA LYS A 31 10.26 -5.25 -16.90
C LYS A 31 10.20 -3.87 -17.56
N ALA A 32 9.66 -2.87 -16.85
CA ALA A 32 9.54 -1.52 -17.36
C ALA A 32 10.92 -0.89 -17.63
N PHE A 33 11.85 -1.05 -16.70
CA PHE A 33 13.22 -0.55 -16.83
C PHE A 33 13.98 -1.25 -17.96
N TYR A 34 13.86 -2.57 -18.08
CA TYR A 34 14.47 -3.33 -19.16
C TYR A 34 13.95 -2.88 -20.54
N LYS A 35 12.63 -2.73 -20.69
CA LYS A 35 12.01 -2.25 -21.94
C LYS A 35 12.39 -0.81 -22.25
N PHE A 36 12.54 0.04 -21.22
CA PHE A 36 12.99 1.42 -21.38
C PHE A 36 14.42 1.47 -21.92
N ALA A 37 15.35 0.74 -21.30
CA ALA A 37 16.73 0.64 -21.76
C ALA A 37 16.82 0.09 -23.20
N LEU A 38 16.05 -0.97 -23.50
CA LEU A 38 15.98 -1.54 -24.85
C LEU A 38 15.39 -0.56 -25.87
N GLY A 39 14.37 0.21 -25.49
CA GLY A 39 13.73 1.22 -26.34
C GLY A 39 14.70 2.34 -26.74
N ILE A 40 15.60 2.75 -25.84
CA ILE A 40 16.68 3.70 -26.16
C ILE A 40 17.62 3.13 -27.22
N LEU A 41 18.00 1.86 -27.11
CA LEU A 41 18.94 1.19 -28.02
C LEU A 41 18.32 0.84 -29.39
N THR A 42 17.05 0.42 -29.42
CA THR A 42 16.41 -0.14 -30.62
C THR A 42 15.37 0.77 -31.29
N LYS A 43 15.12 1.99 -30.76
CA LYS A 43 14.08 2.94 -31.21
C LYS A 43 12.67 2.32 -31.32
N LYS A 44 12.40 1.18 -30.68
CA LYS A 44 11.08 0.56 -30.63
C LYS A 44 10.22 1.24 -29.57
N SER A 45 8.97 1.55 -29.94
CA SER A 45 7.97 2.04 -28.99
C SER A 45 7.35 0.85 -28.27
N PHE A 46 7.56 0.78 -26.95
CA PHE A 46 6.89 -0.17 -26.07
C PHE A 46 5.87 0.58 -25.20
N PRO A 47 4.70 0.00 -24.89
CA PRO A 47 3.69 0.62 -24.03
C PRO A 47 4.07 0.54 -22.53
N ILE A 48 5.31 0.91 -22.19
CA ILE A 48 5.94 0.73 -20.86
C ILE A 48 5.10 1.34 -19.75
N LYS A 49 4.56 2.56 -19.98
CA LYS A 49 3.74 3.28 -19.01
C LYS A 49 2.46 2.51 -18.65
N VAL A 50 1.80 1.93 -19.66
CA VAL A 50 0.53 1.21 -19.46
C VAL A 50 0.79 -0.10 -18.73
N GLU A 51 1.78 -0.88 -19.15
CA GLU A 51 2.11 -2.16 -18.50
C GLU A 51 2.59 -1.98 -17.05
N PHE A 52 3.37 -0.94 -16.78
CA PHE A 52 3.81 -0.64 -15.41
C PHE A 52 2.65 -0.16 -14.54
N ALA A 53 1.75 0.69 -15.08
CA ALA A 53 0.55 1.11 -14.39
C ALA A 53 -0.36 -0.07 -14.03
N GLN A 54 -0.54 -1.05 -14.93
CA GLN A 54 -1.29 -2.28 -14.63
C GLN A 54 -0.67 -3.09 -13.49
N SER A 55 0.67 -3.20 -13.46
CA SER A 55 1.38 -3.88 -12.38
C SER A 55 1.19 -3.16 -11.04
N LEU A 56 1.23 -1.82 -11.04
CA LEU A 56 0.98 -1.01 -9.84
C LEU A 56 -0.47 -1.15 -9.35
N THR A 57 -1.46 -1.07 -10.25
CA THR A 57 -2.87 -1.24 -9.91
C THR A 57 -3.13 -2.60 -9.26
N LEU A 58 -2.61 -3.68 -9.87
CA LEU A 58 -2.77 -5.03 -9.32
C LEU A 58 -2.12 -5.16 -7.94
N ALA A 59 -0.93 -4.60 -7.76
CA ALA A 59 -0.26 -4.60 -6.45
C ALA A 59 -1.04 -3.81 -5.39
N LEU A 60 -1.70 -2.73 -5.77
CA LEU A 60 -2.57 -1.94 -4.89
C LEU A 60 -3.81 -2.74 -4.46
N GLU A 61 -4.41 -3.52 -5.36
CA GLU A 61 -5.54 -4.40 -5.02
C GLU A 61 -5.14 -5.44 -3.95
N PHE A 62 -3.96 -6.05 -4.09
CA PHE A 62 -3.43 -6.98 -3.09
C PHE A 62 -3.17 -6.32 -1.73
N LYS A 63 -2.58 -5.11 -1.73
CA LYS A 63 -2.37 -4.34 -0.50
C LYS A 63 -3.68 -3.92 0.16
N LEU A 64 -4.67 -3.52 -0.64
CA LEU A 64 -5.99 -3.14 -0.15
C LEU A 64 -6.71 -4.35 0.47
N GLY A 65 -6.61 -5.53 -0.15
CA GLY A 65 -7.10 -6.77 0.44
C GLY A 65 -6.44 -7.09 1.78
N ALA A 66 -5.12 -6.89 1.89
CA ALA A 66 -4.40 -7.07 3.15
C ALA A 66 -4.85 -6.07 4.23
N GLU A 67 -5.07 -4.80 3.86
CA GLU A 67 -5.59 -3.75 4.75
C GLU A 67 -6.97 -4.10 5.29
N ILE A 68 -7.89 -4.56 4.42
CA ILE A 68 -9.23 -5.02 4.82
C ILE A 68 -9.15 -6.21 5.79
N LEU A 69 -8.27 -7.18 5.54
CA LEU A 69 -8.09 -8.30 6.47
C LEU A 69 -7.52 -7.84 7.82
N LYS A 70 -6.65 -6.83 7.81
CA LYS A 70 -6.07 -6.22 9.02
C LYS A 70 -7.16 -5.60 9.90
N THR A 71 -8.15 -4.93 9.29
CA THR A 71 -9.30 -4.37 10.03
C THR A 71 -10.29 -5.43 10.53
N VAL A 72 -10.30 -6.63 9.92
CA VAL A 72 -11.10 -7.78 10.40
C VAL A 72 -10.50 -8.43 11.66
N ILE A 73 -9.17 -8.40 11.85
CA ILE A 73 -8.49 -8.94 13.05
C ILE A 73 -8.57 -7.98 14.24
N VAL A 74 -8.40 -6.67 14.01
CA VAL A 74 -8.34 -5.69 15.11
C VAL A 74 -9.73 -5.52 15.74
N ARG A 75 -10.01 -6.31 16.79
CA ARG A 75 -11.16 -6.14 17.68
C ARG A 75 -10.87 -5.27 18.92
N SER A 76 -9.68 -4.69 19.08
CA SER A 76 -9.45 -3.63 20.09
C SER A 76 -9.71 -2.26 19.46
N LEU A 77 -10.99 -1.94 19.26
CA LEU A 77 -11.44 -0.62 18.80
C LEU A 77 -10.78 0.53 19.61
N GLU A 78 -10.48 0.32 20.89
CA GLU A 78 -9.82 1.30 21.76
C GLU A 78 -8.46 1.81 21.25
N GLU A 79 -7.56 0.94 20.83
CA GLU A 79 -6.20 1.36 20.40
C GLU A 79 -6.23 2.06 19.04
N MET A 80 -7.14 1.62 18.15
CA MET A 80 -7.36 2.27 16.85
C MET A 80 -7.96 3.68 17.01
N TYR A 81 -8.89 3.87 17.95
CA TYR A 81 -9.47 5.19 18.24
C TYR A 81 -8.45 6.15 18.85
N ILE A 82 -7.59 5.66 19.76
CA ILE A 82 -6.52 6.49 20.36
C ILE A 82 -5.53 6.95 19.28
N LEU A 83 -5.13 6.06 18.39
CA LEU A 83 -4.21 6.41 17.30
C LEU A 83 -4.85 7.40 16.30
N ALA A 84 -6.12 7.19 15.93
CA ALA A 84 -6.86 8.11 15.07
C ALA A 84 -7.01 9.51 15.70
N ALA A 85 -7.28 9.58 17.01
CA ALA A 85 -7.37 10.85 17.75
C ALA A 85 -6.02 11.61 17.75
N ILE A 86 -4.89 10.92 17.92
CA ILE A 86 -3.55 11.54 17.88
C ILE A 86 -3.24 12.11 16.49
N ILE A 87 -3.62 11.42 15.41
CA ILE A 87 -3.40 11.88 14.04
C ILE A 87 -4.21 13.14 13.74
N ILE A 88 -5.48 13.19 14.18
CA ILE A 88 -6.34 14.37 14.03
C ILE A 88 -5.77 15.56 14.80
N LEU A 89 -5.34 15.37 16.05
CA LEU A 89 -4.71 16.42 16.85
C LEU A 89 -3.45 16.98 16.18
N ARG A 90 -2.62 16.10 15.59
CA ARG A 90 -1.43 16.52 14.83
C ARG A 90 -1.78 17.36 13.60
N ALA A 91 -2.82 16.96 12.86
CA ALA A 91 -3.26 17.70 11.68
C ALA A 91 -3.78 19.10 12.06
N ILE A 92 -4.55 19.20 13.14
CA ILE A 92 -5.08 20.48 13.65
C ILE A 92 -3.92 21.39 14.08
N LEU A 93 -2.96 20.89 14.88
CA LEU A 93 -1.82 21.69 15.33
C LEU A 93 -0.95 22.18 14.15
N ALA A 94 -0.66 21.30 13.19
CA ALA A 94 0.10 21.68 12.01
C ALA A 94 -0.61 22.74 11.17
N PHE A 95 -1.94 22.64 11.07
CA PHE A 95 -2.76 23.60 10.34
C PHE A 95 -2.85 24.95 11.06
N VAL A 96 -3.01 24.96 12.39
CA VAL A 96 -3.01 26.18 13.21
C VAL A 96 -1.68 26.91 13.10
N ILE A 97 -0.55 26.21 13.24
CA ILE A 97 0.79 26.81 13.09
C ILE A 97 0.97 27.38 11.67
N HIS A 98 0.50 26.67 10.65
CA HIS A 98 0.57 27.15 9.26
C HIS A 98 -0.27 28.42 9.03
N TRP A 99 -1.39 28.56 9.74
CA TRP A 99 -2.22 29.77 9.70
C TRP A 99 -1.60 30.93 10.48
N GLU A 100 -1.03 30.69 11.66
CA GLU A 100 -0.31 31.72 12.42
C GLU A 100 0.93 32.23 11.67
N MET A 101 1.65 31.37 10.94
CA MET A 101 2.82 31.76 10.15
C MET A 101 2.49 32.54 8.86
N LYS A 102 1.20 32.71 8.53
CA LYS A 102 0.75 33.41 7.32
C LYS A 102 0.20 34.81 7.61
N GLU A 103 0.10 35.18 8.89
CA GLU A 103 0.20 36.58 9.35
C GLU A 103 1.67 36.97 9.55
#